data_AF-A0A7J9ZXI3-F1
#
_entry.id   AF-A0A7J9ZXI3-F1
#
_cell.length_a   1.000
_cell.length_b   1.000
_cell.length_c   1.000
_cell.angle_alpha   90.00
_cell.angle_beta   90.00
_cell.angle_gamma   90.00
#
_symmetry.space_group_name_H-M   'P 1'
#
loop_
_entity.id
_entity.type
_entity.pdbx_description
1 polymer ?
#
loop_
_entity_poly.entity_id
_entity_poly.type
_entity_poly.pdbx_seq_one_letter_code
_entity_poly.pdbx_strand_id
1 'polypeptide(L)'
;MRGHRLERYPFPIAHTAQAYEHAEGAERLQRLGVLAETIAATLGVLALGWCRTHEVRPGGVRNWEERLAKGGIALGIWDGALRATAKEMAEIRDDPLTTALLKAITGALPALSEYMPVRNRYAHGGWPQERDDQAIDEDRLHGGISLLLDALAPLQEIDLARVRQTRADPRHGPATEVEQLSGLPPFRTRNLRLATELEPGTMLAHHGVRSVIDLTPYAAWLRCHCGRDEPFYLHQRKKGRDLYFSFGTGHELARRGDVVKRAHEVPVALGMTAPSATAARATLGWRASWADLAPRSARLLARLVDTALATAAAAIGWAIAGALGAPGWGTAAATALPALLYEPIATYGGLSPGKHLLRIEPISIWTSTALGRADLLRRAIFAAPQVLLPPLAIYNLAWLLWDPARQCWHDRRTHSIVIDRRTRSGHKG
;
A
#
# COMPACT_ATOMS: atom_id res chain seq x y z
N MET A 1 25.83 8.21 2.05
CA MET A 1 25.20 8.81 0.84
C MET A 1 25.94 10.02 0.26
N ARG A 2 26.71 10.79 1.04
CA ARG A 2 27.60 11.85 0.49
C ARG A 2 28.48 11.25 -0.62
N GLY A 3 28.20 11.60 -1.87
CA GLY A 3 28.90 11.07 -3.06
C GLY A 3 27.97 10.64 -4.19
N HIS A 4 26.73 10.23 -3.91
CA HIS A 4 25.77 9.94 -4.98
C HIS A 4 25.22 11.24 -5.56
N ARG A 5 25.17 11.28 -6.89
CA ARG A 5 24.52 12.37 -7.64
C ARG A 5 23.02 12.13 -7.71
N LEU A 6 22.31 12.39 -6.61
CA LEU A 6 20.85 12.18 -6.52
C LEU A 6 20.09 12.90 -7.65
N GLU A 7 20.64 14.00 -8.18
CA GLU A 7 20.10 14.74 -9.31
C GLU A 7 20.04 13.95 -10.63
N ARG A 8 20.69 12.77 -10.70
CA ARG A 8 20.71 11.90 -11.88
C ARG A 8 19.81 10.68 -11.76
N TYR A 9 19.32 10.36 -10.57
CA TYR A 9 18.41 9.23 -10.39
C TYR A 9 17.00 9.60 -10.86
N PRO A 10 16.16 8.63 -11.24
CA PRO A 10 14.74 8.86 -11.45
C PRO A 10 14.11 9.57 -10.25
N PHE A 11 13.27 10.60 -10.50
CA PHE A 11 12.66 11.45 -9.48
C PHE A 11 12.06 10.69 -8.29
N PRO A 12 11.29 9.59 -8.46
CA PRO A 12 10.85 8.74 -7.36
C PRO A 12 11.94 8.40 -6.34
N ILE A 13 13.08 7.94 -6.84
CA ILE A 13 14.22 7.50 -6.03
C ILE A 13 14.94 8.72 -5.46
N ALA A 14 15.22 9.73 -6.28
CA ALA A 14 15.91 10.94 -5.84
C ALA A 14 15.16 11.66 -4.69
N HIS A 15 13.85 11.80 -4.82
CA HIS A 15 12.99 12.45 -3.82
C HIS A 15 12.94 11.67 -2.50
N THR A 16 12.76 10.34 -2.55
CA THR A 16 12.68 9.52 -1.33
C THR A 16 14.05 9.34 -0.68
N ALA A 17 15.12 9.28 -1.47
CA ALA A 17 16.50 9.28 -0.99
C ALA A 17 16.82 10.59 -0.24
N GLN A 18 16.44 11.74 -0.81
CA GLN A 18 16.62 13.03 -0.14
C GLN A 18 15.81 13.08 1.17
N ALA A 19 14.55 12.62 1.17
CA ALA A 19 13.75 12.59 2.39
C ALA A 19 14.36 11.69 3.47
N TYR A 20 15.00 10.59 3.07
CA TYR A 20 15.75 9.72 3.98
C TYR A 20 17.00 10.42 4.55
N GLU A 21 17.76 11.15 3.74
CA GLU A 21 18.96 11.87 4.19
C GLU A 21 18.66 12.94 5.25
N HIS A 22 17.49 13.57 5.19
CA HIS A 22 17.07 14.60 6.13
C HIS A 22 16.33 14.06 7.36
N ALA A 23 16.09 12.75 7.42
CA ALA A 23 15.35 12.15 8.51
C ALA A 23 16.26 11.80 9.69
N GLU A 24 15.74 12.01 10.90
CA GLU A 24 16.46 11.75 12.15
C GLU A 24 15.71 10.75 13.04
N GLY A 25 16.46 10.02 13.86
CA GLY A 25 15.91 9.04 14.82
C GLY A 25 14.92 8.06 14.20
N ALA A 26 13.79 7.84 14.88
CA ALA A 26 12.78 6.88 14.43
C ALA A 26 12.15 7.17 13.06
N GLU A 27 12.12 8.43 12.62
CA GLU A 27 11.63 8.77 11.27
C GLU A 27 12.55 8.17 10.20
N ARG A 28 13.85 8.07 10.47
CA ARG A 28 14.85 7.58 9.52
C ARG A 28 14.58 6.14 9.08
N LEU A 29 14.21 5.27 10.02
CA LEU A 29 13.84 3.89 9.73
C LEU A 29 12.56 3.80 8.87
N GLN A 30 11.58 4.64 9.15
CA GLN A 30 10.36 4.73 8.34
C GLN A 30 10.67 5.21 6.92
N ARG A 31 11.49 6.26 6.77
CA ARG A 31 11.88 6.82 5.47
C ARG A 31 12.71 5.84 4.64
N LEU A 32 13.56 5.07 5.29
CA LEU A 32 14.26 3.97 4.66
C LEU A 32 13.27 2.96 4.06
N GLY A 33 12.21 2.60 4.79
CA GLY A 33 11.21 1.68 4.23
C GLY A 33 10.45 2.23 3.04
N VAL A 34 10.14 3.52 3.07
CA VAL A 34 9.57 4.22 1.91
C VAL A 34 10.56 4.20 0.73
N LEU A 35 11.85 4.46 0.97
CA LEU A 35 12.89 4.42 -0.06
C LEU A 35 13.02 3.04 -0.69
N ALA A 36 13.11 1.98 0.11
CA ALA A 36 13.24 0.61 -0.39
C ALA A 36 11.99 0.17 -1.20
N GLU A 37 10.79 0.49 -0.71
CA GLU A 37 9.54 0.22 -1.44
C GLU A 37 9.47 1.02 -2.75
N THR A 38 9.91 2.28 -2.74
CA THR A 38 9.98 3.16 -3.93
C THR A 38 10.96 2.64 -4.96
N ILE A 39 12.13 2.16 -4.54
CA ILE A 39 13.12 1.54 -5.42
C ILE A 39 12.53 0.28 -6.07
N ALA A 40 11.93 -0.61 -5.28
CA ALA A 40 11.33 -1.83 -5.79
C ALA A 40 10.17 -1.55 -6.76
N ALA A 41 9.30 -0.59 -6.43
CA ALA A 41 8.20 -0.19 -7.31
C ALA A 41 8.71 0.50 -8.59
N THR A 42 9.75 1.31 -8.51
CA THR A 42 10.31 2.01 -9.69
C THR A 42 10.94 0.99 -10.64
N LEU A 43 11.80 0.11 -10.13
CA LEU A 43 12.35 -1.01 -10.91
C LEU A 43 11.24 -1.91 -11.46
N GLY A 44 10.22 -2.18 -10.66
CA GLY A 44 9.08 -3.02 -11.03
C GLY A 44 8.28 -2.44 -12.19
N VAL A 45 7.96 -1.14 -12.14
CA VAL A 45 7.27 -0.42 -13.23
C VAL A 45 8.11 -0.45 -14.50
N LEU A 46 9.43 -0.20 -14.41
CA LEU A 46 10.34 -0.29 -15.55
C LEU A 46 10.39 -1.71 -16.13
N ALA A 47 10.49 -2.73 -15.28
CA ALA A 47 10.51 -4.14 -15.67
C ALA A 47 9.20 -4.57 -16.35
N LEU A 48 8.05 -4.15 -15.82
CA LEU A 48 6.73 -4.42 -16.41
C LEU A 48 6.57 -3.73 -17.76
N GLY A 49 6.97 -2.45 -17.86
CA GLY A 49 7.02 -1.73 -19.12
C GLY A 49 7.90 -2.44 -20.14
N TRP A 50 9.10 -2.85 -19.74
CA TRP A 50 10.03 -3.59 -20.59
C TRP A 50 9.42 -4.91 -21.08
N CYS A 51 8.81 -5.69 -20.18
CA CYS A 51 8.15 -6.95 -20.53
C CYS A 51 7.05 -6.72 -21.57
N ARG A 52 6.27 -5.65 -21.41
CA ARG A 52 5.22 -5.26 -22.36
C ARG A 52 5.81 -4.90 -23.72
N THR A 53 6.86 -4.07 -23.77
CA THR A 53 7.51 -3.67 -25.04
C THR A 53 8.09 -4.87 -25.80
N HIS A 54 8.56 -5.90 -25.09
CA HIS A 54 9.12 -7.11 -25.69
C HIS A 54 8.13 -8.28 -25.77
N GLU A 55 6.85 -8.04 -25.44
CA GLU A 55 5.77 -9.04 -25.45
C GLU A 55 6.06 -10.31 -24.63
N VAL A 56 6.91 -10.20 -23.60
CA VAL A 56 7.25 -11.30 -22.69
C VAL A 56 6.41 -11.23 -21.41
N ARG A 57 5.99 -12.40 -20.91
CA ARG A 57 5.14 -12.49 -19.72
C ARG A 57 5.61 -13.59 -18.77
N PRO A 58 6.77 -13.40 -18.11
CA PRO A 58 7.35 -14.43 -17.26
C PRO A 58 6.47 -14.66 -16.02
N GLY A 59 6.67 -15.81 -15.35
CA GLY A 59 5.79 -16.26 -14.26
C GLY A 59 5.59 -15.24 -13.13
N GLY A 60 6.64 -14.49 -12.78
CA GLY A 60 6.57 -13.42 -11.76
C GLY A 60 5.65 -12.27 -12.17
N VAL A 61 5.66 -11.87 -13.44
CA VAL A 61 4.77 -10.83 -13.99
C VAL A 61 3.31 -11.31 -14.00
N ARG A 62 3.05 -12.57 -14.38
CA ARG A 62 1.70 -13.15 -14.29
C ARG A 62 1.14 -13.12 -12.87
N ASN A 63 1.95 -13.53 -11.90
CA ASN A 63 1.58 -13.47 -10.48
C ASN A 63 1.34 -12.02 -10.03
N TRP A 64 2.15 -11.06 -10.48
CA TRP A 64 1.92 -9.64 -10.21
C TRP A 64 0.55 -9.18 -10.70
N GLU A 65 0.18 -9.48 -11.96
CA GLU A 65 -1.11 -9.09 -12.54
C GLU A 65 -2.30 -9.75 -11.82
N GLU A 66 -2.17 -11.01 -11.43
CA GLU A 66 -3.19 -11.70 -10.62
C GLU A 66 -3.37 -11.04 -9.25
N ARG A 67 -2.27 -10.65 -8.60
CA ARG A 67 -2.30 -10.00 -7.28
C ARG A 67 -2.85 -8.59 -7.35
N LEU A 68 -2.58 -7.89 -8.44
CA LEU A 68 -3.16 -6.58 -8.73
C LEU A 68 -4.70 -6.63 -8.65
N ALA A 69 -5.32 -7.68 -9.18
CA ALA A 69 -6.77 -7.87 -9.13
C ALA A 69 -7.30 -8.33 -7.76
N LYS A 70 -6.50 -9.06 -6.98
CA LYS A 70 -6.94 -9.74 -5.74
C LYS A 70 -6.80 -8.89 -4.48
N GLY A 71 -5.71 -8.14 -4.31
CA GLY A 71 -5.38 -7.60 -2.98
C GLY A 71 -4.32 -6.52 -2.91
N GLY A 72 -3.85 -6.03 -4.06
CA GLY A 72 -2.77 -5.05 -4.13
C GLY A 72 -1.38 -5.69 -4.21
N ILE A 73 -0.38 -4.87 -4.50
CA ILE A 73 1.00 -5.32 -4.73
C ILE A 73 1.87 -5.09 -3.50
N ALA A 74 2.19 -6.17 -2.79
CA ALA A 74 3.17 -6.14 -1.72
C ALA A 74 4.62 -6.20 -2.26
N LEU A 75 5.59 -5.80 -1.44
CA LEU A 75 7.02 -5.79 -1.80
C LEU A 75 7.53 -7.15 -2.33
N GLY A 76 7.11 -8.27 -1.73
CA GLY A 76 7.50 -9.61 -2.21
C GLY A 76 6.93 -9.97 -3.59
N ILE A 77 5.85 -9.32 -4.03
CA ILE A 77 5.31 -9.48 -5.39
C ILE A 77 6.18 -8.71 -6.39
N TRP A 78 6.71 -7.54 -6.00
CA TRP A 78 7.71 -6.83 -6.80
C TRP A 78 9.00 -7.64 -6.95
N ASP A 79 9.55 -8.19 -5.87
CA ASP A 79 10.76 -9.03 -5.92
C ASP A 79 10.60 -10.22 -6.91
N GLY A 80 9.46 -10.92 -6.84
CA GLY A 80 9.17 -12.02 -7.75
C GLY A 80 9.06 -11.59 -9.22
N ALA A 81 8.45 -10.45 -9.50
CA ALA A 81 8.38 -9.89 -10.86
C ALA A 81 9.78 -9.49 -11.36
N LEU A 82 10.56 -8.80 -10.53
CA LEU A 82 11.92 -8.35 -10.86
C LEU A 82 12.86 -9.51 -11.19
N ARG A 83 12.88 -10.58 -10.37
CA ARG A 83 13.69 -11.77 -10.63
C ARG A 83 13.31 -12.45 -11.94
N ALA A 84 12.01 -12.58 -12.18
CA ALA A 84 11.51 -13.23 -13.38
C ALA A 84 11.86 -12.42 -14.63
N THR A 85 11.68 -11.10 -14.60
CA THR A 85 12.05 -10.21 -15.71
C THR A 85 13.56 -10.14 -15.94
N ALA A 86 14.38 -10.07 -14.88
CA ALA A 86 15.84 -10.07 -15.01
C ALA A 86 16.38 -11.31 -15.73
N LYS A 87 15.75 -12.48 -15.50
CA LYS A 87 16.07 -13.70 -16.23
C LYS A 87 15.82 -13.57 -17.73
N GLU A 88 14.66 -13.02 -18.12
CA GLU A 88 14.33 -12.79 -19.54
C GLU A 88 15.27 -11.75 -20.18
N MET A 89 15.58 -10.66 -19.47
CA MET A 89 16.50 -9.61 -19.94
C MET A 89 17.92 -10.13 -20.19
N ALA A 90 18.38 -11.15 -19.45
CA ALA A 90 19.72 -11.71 -19.62
C ALA A 90 19.94 -12.36 -21.00
N GLU A 91 18.86 -12.72 -21.69
CA GLU A 91 18.88 -13.29 -23.04
C GLU A 91 18.94 -12.20 -24.13
N ILE A 92 18.69 -10.92 -23.80
CA ILE A 92 18.66 -9.80 -24.75
C ILE A 92 19.84 -8.86 -24.45
N ARG A 93 20.87 -8.89 -25.29
CA ARG A 93 22.16 -8.21 -25.00
C ARG A 93 22.40 -6.90 -25.75
N ASP A 94 21.62 -6.60 -26.79
CA ASP A 94 21.91 -5.50 -27.72
C ASP A 94 21.14 -4.20 -27.43
N ASP A 95 20.28 -4.19 -26.41
CA ASP A 95 19.55 -3.00 -25.98
C ASP A 95 20.22 -2.35 -24.76
N PRO A 96 20.72 -1.11 -24.88
CA PRO A 96 21.33 -0.39 -23.75
C PRO A 96 20.39 -0.20 -22.57
N LEU A 97 19.08 0.02 -22.82
CA LEU A 97 18.10 0.18 -21.75
C LEU A 97 17.96 -1.14 -20.99
N THR A 98 17.76 -2.26 -21.70
CA THR A 98 17.74 -3.61 -21.12
C THR A 98 18.99 -3.88 -20.29
N THR A 99 20.17 -3.53 -20.79
CA THR A 99 21.44 -3.75 -20.09
C THR A 99 21.52 -2.94 -18.80
N ALA A 100 21.20 -1.64 -18.84
CA ALA A 100 21.20 -0.77 -17.67
C ALA A 100 20.18 -1.24 -16.63
N LEU A 101 18.96 -1.57 -17.06
CA LEU A 101 17.89 -2.04 -16.19
C LEU A 101 18.22 -3.40 -15.56
N LEU A 102 18.76 -4.35 -16.33
CA LEU A 102 19.20 -5.66 -15.83
C LEU A 102 20.27 -5.51 -14.75
N LYS A 103 21.30 -4.69 -15.00
CA LYS A 103 22.36 -4.41 -14.00
C LYS A 103 21.77 -3.79 -12.73
N ALA A 104 20.87 -2.82 -12.86
CA ALA A 104 20.22 -2.20 -11.71
C ALA A 104 19.37 -3.20 -10.90
N ILE A 105 18.56 -4.02 -11.58
CA ILE A 105 17.73 -5.04 -10.91
C ILE A 105 18.59 -6.08 -10.20
N THR A 106 19.57 -6.66 -10.92
CA THR A 106 20.44 -7.72 -10.36
C THR A 106 21.27 -7.23 -9.18
N GLY A 107 21.77 -5.99 -9.24
CA GLY A 107 22.49 -5.38 -8.12
C GLY A 107 21.58 -5.05 -6.92
N ALA A 108 20.36 -4.61 -7.16
CA ALA A 108 19.44 -4.17 -6.11
C ALA A 108 18.75 -5.32 -5.36
N LEU A 109 18.49 -6.44 -6.05
CA LEU A 109 17.72 -7.58 -5.52
C LEU A 109 18.26 -8.15 -4.19
N PRO A 110 19.58 -8.37 -4.00
CA PRO A 110 20.11 -8.85 -2.72
C PRO A 110 19.76 -7.92 -1.55
N ALA A 111 19.99 -6.62 -1.71
CA ALA A 111 19.70 -5.63 -0.66
C ALA A 111 18.19 -5.49 -0.38
N LEU A 112 17.35 -5.52 -1.43
CA LEU A 112 15.89 -5.54 -1.26
C LEU A 112 15.40 -6.80 -0.51
N SER A 113 16.03 -7.94 -0.76
CA SER A 113 15.69 -9.21 -0.09
C SER A 113 16.08 -9.20 1.38
N GLU A 114 17.22 -8.60 1.72
CA GLU A 114 17.65 -8.41 3.10
C GLU A 114 16.75 -7.42 3.85
N TYR A 115 16.25 -6.39 3.16
CA TYR A 115 15.32 -5.41 3.72
C TYR A 115 13.95 -6.00 4.10
N MET A 116 13.44 -6.97 3.32
CA MET A 116 12.09 -7.50 3.45
C MET A 116 11.77 -8.08 4.85
N PRO A 117 12.58 -8.98 5.45
CA PRO A 117 12.33 -9.50 6.79
C PRO A 117 12.23 -8.40 7.85
N VAL A 118 13.11 -7.41 7.76
CA VAL A 118 13.17 -6.28 8.69
C VAL A 118 11.88 -5.49 8.58
N ARG A 119 11.52 -5.03 7.38
CA ARG A 119 10.26 -4.33 7.11
C ARG A 119 9.03 -5.09 7.59
N ASN A 120 8.97 -6.40 7.36
CA ASN A 120 7.84 -7.23 7.79
C ASN A 120 7.75 -7.33 9.31
N ARG A 121 8.89 -7.40 10.02
CA ARG A 121 8.95 -7.35 11.48
C ARG A 121 8.28 -6.06 12.00
N TYR A 122 8.69 -4.91 11.46
CA TYR A 122 8.15 -3.60 11.82
C TYR A 122 6.66 -3.43 11.45
N ALA A 123 6.28 -3.82 10.23
CA ALA A 123 4.89 -3.73 9.76
C ALA A 123 3.91 -4.60 10.57
N HIS A 124 4.42 -5.60 11.29
CA HIS A 124 3.65 -6.50 12.14
C HIS A 124 3.78 -6.20 13.64
N GLY A 125 4.28 -5.00 13.99
CA GLY A 125 4.35 -4.52 15.37
C GLY A 125 5.53 -5.07 16.17
N GLY A 126 6.47 -5.78 15.52
CA GLY A 126 7.75 -6.16 16.12
C GLY A 126 8.71 -4.97 16.13
N TRP A 127 8.31 -3.88 16.77
CA TRP A 127 9.21 -2.76 17.02
C TRP A 127 10.28 -3.20 18.04
N PRO A 128 11.53 -2.76 17.87
CA PRO A 128 12.58 -2.93 18.86
C PRO A 128 12.07 -2.38 20.19
N GLN A 129 12.10 -3.21 21.23
CA GLN A 129 11.63 -2.80 22.55
C GLN A 129 12.65 -1.88 23.24
N GLU A 130 13.91 -1.98 22.81
CA GLU A 130 15.04 -1.23 23.35
C GLU A 130 15.66 -0.34 22.26
N ARG A 131 16.25 0.79 22.67
CA ARG A 131 16.92 1.72 21.74
C ARG A 131 18.12 1.09 21.03
N ASP A 132 18.76 0.12 21.67
CA ASP A 132 19.96 -0.55 21.14
C ASP A 132 19.61 -1.47 19.96
N ASP A 133 18.48 -2.19 20.04
CA ASP A 133 17.97 -3.01 18.93
C ASP A 133 17.64 -2.14 17.69
N GLN A 134 17.09 -0.94 17.93
CA GLN A 134 16.81 0.01 16.85
C GLN A 134 18.11 0.48 16.19
N ALA A 135 19.15 0.80 16.98
CA ALA A 135 20.44 1.22 16.45
C ALA A 135 21.11 0.11 15.61
N ILE A 136 21.00 -1.16 16.04
CA ILE A 136 21.53 -2.31 15.31
C ILE A 136 20.80 -2.49 13.97
N ASP A 137 19.46 -2.48 13.99
CA ASP A 137 18.68 -2.58 12.76
C ASP A 137 18.96 -1.37 11.84
N GLU A 138 19.07 -0.15 12.37
CA GLU A 138 19.40 1.05 11.59
C GLU A 138 20.79 0.96 10.95
N ASP A 139 21.82 0.52 11.67
CA ASP A 139 23.19 0.41 11.15
C ASP A 139 23.29 -0.65 10.03
N ARG A 140 22.71 -1.84 10.29
CA ARG A 140 22.62 -2.91 9.29
C ARG A 140 21.93 -2.43 8.02
N LEU A 141 20.80 -1.75 8.18
CA LEU A 141 20.04 -1.25 7.05
C LEU A 141 20.72 -0.08 6.35
N HIS A 142 21.41 0.79 7.07
CA HIS A 142 22.14 1.91 6.49
C HIS A 142 23.23 1.43 5.52
N GLY A 143 23.99 0.41 5.92
CA GLY A 143 24.94 -0.27 5.03
C GLY A 143 24.27 -0.82 3.77
N GLY A 144 23.10 -1.45 3.94
CA GLY A 144 22.30 -1.97 2.83
C GLY A 144 21.81 -0.88 1.85
N ILE A 145 21.45 0.31 2.32
CA ILE A 145 20.99 1.42 1.45
C ILE A 145 22.11 1.93 0.55
N SER A 146 23.32 2.12 1.09
CA SER A 146 24.44 2.62 0.27
C SER A 146 24.71 1.65 -0.88
N LEU A 147 24.79 0.35 -0.56
CA LEU A 147 24.93 -0.72 -1.56
C LEU A 147 23.77 -0.74 -2.55
N LEU A 148 22.54 -0.51 -2.08
CA LEU A 148 21.36 -0.42 -2.93
C LEU A 148 21.45 0.77 -3.90
N LEU A 149 21.85 1.96 -3.44
CA LEU A 149 22.00 3.13 -4.31
C LEU A 149 23.16 2.99 -5.29
N ASP A 150 24.27 2.37 -4.89
CA ASP A 150 25.39 2.01 -5.76
C ASP A 150 24.93 1.04 -6.85
N ALA A 151 24.18 0.01 -6.49
CA ALA A 151 23.61 -0.94 -7.43
C ALA A 151 22.66 -0.28 -8.46
N LEU A 152 22.03 0.83 -8.10
CA LEU A 152 21.13 1.59 -8.97
C LEU A 152 21.86 2.61 -9.86
N ALA A 153 23.20 2.73 -9.78
CA ALA A 153 23.95 3.64 -10.65
C ALA A 153 23.64 3.49 -12.15
N PRO A 154 23.42 2.27 -12.70
CA PRO A 154 23.02 2.12 -14.11
C PRO A 154 21.69 2.79 -14.46
N LEU A 155 20.77 3.00 -13.51
CA LEU A 155 19.52 3.72 -13.80
C LEU A 155 19.74 5.21 -14.13
N GLN A 156 20.92 5.77 -13.81
CA GLN A 156 21.24 7.16 -14.20
C GLN A 156 21.39 7.31 -15.73
N GLU A 157 21.49 6.19 -16.46
CA GLU A 157 21.51 6.16 -17.93
C GLU A 157 20.09 6.08 -18.53
N ILE A 158 19.07 5.81 -17.70
CA ILE A 158 17.67 5.71 -18.10
C ILE A 158 16.95 7.00 -17.71
N ASP A 159 16.55 7.77 -18.72
CA ASP A 159 15.74 8.97 -18.53
C ASP A 159 14.27 8.56 -18.34
N LEU A 160 13.73 8.79 -17.14
CA LEU A 160 12.29 8.77 -16.91
C LEU A 160 11.72 10.11 -17.41
N ALA A 161 10.65 10.10 -18.18
CA ALA A 161 10.07 11.32 -18.71
C ALA A 161 8.54 11.29 -18.78
N ARG A 162 7.95 12.48 -18.81
CA ARG A 162 6.53 12.70 -19.04
C ARG A 162 6.34 13.47 -20.34
N VAL A 163 5.47 12.99 -21.22
CA VAL A 163 5.11 13.72 -22.45
C VAL A 163 4.31 14.97 -22.08
N ARG A 164 4.78 16.15 -22.49
CA ARG A 164 4.05 17.42 -22.32
C ARG A 164 3.12 17.69 -23.49
N GLN A 165 3.65 17.55 -24.69
CA GLN A 165 2.92 17.74 -25.94
C GLN A 165 3.62 16.98 -27.06
N THR A 166 2.86 16.53 -28.04
CA THR A 166 3.39 15.99 -29.29
C THR A 166 2.92 16.89 -30.43
N ARG A 167 3.83 17.23 -31.33
CA ARG A 167 3.55 18.03 -32.52
C ARG A 167 3.90 17.20 -33.75
N ALA A 168 2.95 17.08 -34.68
CA ALA A 168 3.23 16.49 -35.97
C ALA A 168 4.21 17.39 -36.75
N ASP A 169 5.37 16.85 -37.13
CA ASP A 169 6.26 17.45 -38.13
C ASP A 169 6.19 16.60 -39.42
N PRO A 170 5.59 17.11 -40.50
CA PRO A 170 5.43 16.38 -41.75
C PRO A 170 6.75 15.91 -42.37
N ARG A 171 7.88 16.55 -42.04
CA ARG A 171 9.18 16.27 -42.65
C ARG A 171 10.01 15.27 -41.84
N HIS A 172 9.80 15.19 -40.53
CA HIS A 172 10.70 14.47 -39.62
C HIS A 172 9.99 13.53 -38.65
N GLY A 173 8.68 13.34 -38.78
CA GLY A 173 7.87 12.57 -37.83
C GLY A 173 7.49 13.39 -36.60
N PRO A 174 6.73 12.82 -35.64
CA PRO A 174 6.24 13.58 -34.49
C PRO A 174 7.40 14.05 -33.59
N ALA A 175 7.45 15.35 -33.34
CA ALA A 175 8.31 15.96 -32.33
C ALA A 175 7.59 15.95 -30.98
N THR A 176 8.12 15.17 -30.04
CA THR A 176 7.54 14.99 -28.70
C THR A 176 8.32 15.81 -27.69
N GLU A 177 7.69 16.82 -27.10
CA GLU A 177 8.28 17.55 -26.00
C GLU A 177 8.03 16.75 -24.70
N VAL A 178 9.11 16.39 -24.02
CA VAL A 178 9.09 15.62 -22.78
C VAL A 178 9.72 16.40 -21.63
N GLU A 179 9.19 16.21 -20.44
CA GLU A 179 9.76 16.65 -19.18
C GLU A 179 10.55 15.51 -18.55
N GLN A 180 11.87 15.69 -18.40
CA GLN A 180 12.77 14.68 -17.84
C GLN A 180 12.67 14.68 -16.31
N LEU A 181 12.14 13.58 -15.78
CA LEU A 181 11.89 13.31 -14.37
C LEU A 181 13.14 12.74 -13.69
N SER A 182 14.28 13.41 -13.85
CA SER A 182 15.55 13.07 -13.20
C SER A 182 15.85 14.07 -12.10
N GLY A 183 16.28 13.61 -10.93
CA GLY A 183 16.58 14.45 -9.78
C GLY A 183 15.34 15.02 -9.12
N LEU A 184 15.38 16.31 -8.75
CA LEU A 184 14.29 17.04 -8.10
C LEU A 184 13.78 18.16 -9.02
N PRO A 185 12.52 18.60 -8.89
CA PRO A 185 11.99 19.75 -9.62
C PRO A 185 12.83 21.03 -9.39
N PRO A 186 12.89 21.96 -10.36
CA PRO A 186 12.19 21.93 -11.64
C PRO A 186 12.83 20.98 -12.66
N PHE A 187 11.99 20.29 -13.43
CA PHE A 187 12.43 19.32 -14.43
C PHE A 187 12.83 19.97 -15.74
N ARG A 188 13.83 19.39 -16.40
CA ARG A 188 14.30 19.86 -17.71
C ARG A 188 13.35 19.40 -18.80
N THR A 189 13.05 20.27 -19.74
CA THR A 189 12.27 19.91 -20.93
C THR A 189 13.22 19.60 -22.08
N ARG A 190 12.91 18.55 -22.85
CA ARG A 190 13.65 18.14 -24.06
C ARG A 190 12.70 17.77 -25.18
N ASN A 191 13.16 17.87 -26.42
CA ASN A 191 12.43 17.34 -27.57
C ASN A 191 13.01 15.98 -27.95
N LEU A 192 12.16 14.97 -28.03
CA LEU A 192 12.47 13.66 -28.56
C LEU A 192 11.77 13.49 -29.91
N ARG A 193 12.42 12.77 -30.84
CA ARG A 193 11.79 12.29 -32.06
C ARG A 193 11.42 10.84 -31.83
N LEU A 194 10.11 10.59 -31.76
CA LEU A 194 9.57 9.25 -31.52
C LEU A 194 8.92 8.77 -32.81
N ALA A 195 8.89 7.45 -33.03
CA ALA A 195 8.23 6.88 -34.20
C ALA A 195 6.70 7.01 -34.13
N THR A 196 6.16 7.16 -32.91
CA THR A 196 4.72 7.17 -32.64
C THR A 196 4.34 8.44 -31.89
N GLU A 197 3.18 9.00 -32.21
CA GLU A 197 2.60 10.09 -31.45
C GLU A 197 2.10 9.59 -30.09
N LEU A 198 2.55 10.25 -29.01
CA LEU A 198 2.16 9.91 -27.65
C LEU A 198 1.19 10.96 -27.09
N GLU A 199 0.21 10.50 -26.31
CA GLU A 199 -0.75 11.39 -25.63
C GLU A 199 -0.03 12.21 -24.54
N PRO A 200 -0.39 13.50 -24.35
CA PRO A 200 0.08 14.28 -23.21
C PRO A 200 -0.17 13.56 -21.87
N GLY A 201 0.85 13.54 -21.00
CA GLY A 201 0.83 12.83 -19.73
C GLY A 201 1.33 11.40 -19.78
N THR A 202 1.60 10.85 -20.98
CA THR A 202 2.25 9.54 -21.14
C THR A 202 3.56 9.52 -20.35
N MET A 203 3.73 8.48 -19.53
CA MET A 203 4.95 8.24 -18.78
C MET A 203 5.82 7.28 -19.58
N LEU A 204 7.09 7.62 -19.78
CA LEU A 204 8.01 6.79 -20.55
C LEU A 204 9.39 6.70 -19.88
N ALA A 205 10.08 5.59 -20.12
CA ALA A 205 11.50 5.46 -19.84
C ALA A 205 12.25 5.33 -21.17
N HIS A 206 13.38 6.02 -21.30
CA HIS A 206 14.17 5.93 -22.50
C HIS A 206 15.67 5.96 -22.23
N HIS A 207 16.44 5.32 -23.11
CA HIS A 207 17.89 5.42 -23.16
C HIS A 207 18.29 5.97 -24.53
N GLY A 208 18.53 7.28 -24.60
CA GLY A 208 18.70 7.97 -25.88
C GLY A 208 17.41 7.96 -26.71
N VAL A 209 17.54 7.84 -28.04
CA VAL A 209 16.40 7.86 -28.99
C VAL A 209 15.98 6.47 -29.48
N ARG A 210 16.76 5.42 -29.19
CA ARG A 210 16.56 4.08 -29.78
C ARG A 210 15.68 3.17 -28.95
N SER A 211 15.66 3.36 -27.64
CA SER A 211 15.01 2.46 -26.70
C SER A 211 14.04 3.26 -25.86
N VAL A 212 12.75 3.03 -26.07
CA VAL A 212 11.66 3.74 -25.39
C VAL A 212 10.65 2.72 -24.89
N ILE A 213 10.25 2.86 -23.64
CA ILE A 213 9.27 2.01 -22.98
C ILE A 213 8.11 2.88 -22.50
N ASP A 214 6.89 2.50 -22.86
CA ASP A 214 5.68 3.09 -22.32
C ASP A 214 5.39 2.52 -20.92
N LEU A 215 5.41 3.41 -19.93
CA LEU A 215 5.14 3.07 -18.53
C LEU A 215 3.71 3.42 -18.12
N THR A 216 2.94 4.09 -18.99
CA THR A 216 1.56 4.51 -18.71
C THR A 216 0.68 3.37 -18.21
N PRO A 217 0.81 2.12 -18.70
CA PRO A 217 0.06 0.97 -18.17
C PRO A 217 0.22 0.74 -16.66
N TYR A 218 1.36 1.15 -16.09
CA TYR A 218 1.78 0.81 -14.73
C TYR A 218 2.04 2.03 -13.85
N ALA A 219 2.17 3.22 -14.44
CA ALA A 219 2.41 4.46 -13.74
C ALA A 219 1.71 5.64 -14.42
N ALA A 220 1.34 6.64 -13.63
CA ALA A 220 0.67 7.84 -14.11
C ALA A 220 1.16 9.08 -13.38
N TRP A 221 1.24 10.20 -14.10
CA TRP A 221 1.49 11.50 -13.49
C TRP A 221 0.17 12.14 -13.08
N LEU A 222 -0.08 12.25 -11.77
CA LEU A 222 -1.38 12.67 -11.26
C LEU A 222 -1.23 13.77 -10.21
N ARG A 223 -2.27 14.59 -10.08
CA ARG A 223 -2.38 15.54 -8.98
C ARG A 223 -2.77 14.82 -7.70
N CYS A 224 -1.89 14.87 -6.72
CA CYS A 224 -2.14 14.36 -5.39
C CYS A 224 -3.19 15.21 -4.65
N HIS A 225 -3.85 14.62 -3.65
CA HIS A 225 -4.83 15.34 -2.82
C HIS A 225 -4.20 16.46 -1.98
N CYS A 226 -2.88 16.43 -1.74
CA CYS A 226 -2.13 17.53 -1.15
C CYS A 226 -1.88 18.69 -2.14
N GLY A 227 -2.38 18.59 -3.36
CA GLY A 227 -2.31 19.63 -4.39
C GLY A 227 -1.05 19.60 -5.26
N ARG A 228 -0.06 18.75 -4.93
CA ARG A 228 1.18 18.56 -5.71
C ARG A 228 0.99 17.55 -6.82
N ASP A 229 1.53 17.83 -8.00
CA ASP A 229 1.61 16.84 -9.07
C ASP A 229 2.83 15.94 -8.85
N GLU A 230 2.64 14.62 -8.93
CA GLU A 230 3.69 13.63 -8.68
C GLU A 230 3.41 12.33 -9.45
N PRO A 231 4.41 11.44 -9.63
CA PRO A 231 4.19 10.16 -10.26
C PRO A 231 3.60 9.17 -9.26
N PHE A 232 2.69 8.36 -9.75
CA PHE A 232 2.07 7.26 -9.02
C PHE A 232 2.29 5.95 -9.79
N TYR A 233 2.36 4.83 -9.08
CA TYR A 233 2.31 3.50 -9.66
C TYR A 233 0.98 2.81 -9.35
N LEU A 234 0.56 1.93 -10.26
CA LEU A 234 -0.65 1.13 -10.13
C LEU A 234 -0.43 0.06 -9.04
N HIS A 235 -1.15 0.19 -7.93
CA HIS A 235 -1.01 -0.69 -6.77
C HIS A 235 -2.11 -1.75 -6.69
N GLN A 236 -3.35 -1.44 -7.09
CA GLN A 236 -4.45 -2.41 -7.04
C GLN A 236 -5.52 -2.07 -8.07
N ARG A 237 -6.19 -3.09 -8.63
CA ARG A 237 -7.38 -2.95 -9.46
C ARG A 237 -8.56 -3.62 -8.78
N LYS A 238 -9.58 -2.84 -8.38
CA LYS A 238 -10.74 -3.33 -7.63
C LYS A 238 -12.05 -2.79 -8.20
N LYS A 239 -12.89 -3.67 -8.74
CA LYS A 239 -14.27 -3.37 -9.19
C LYS A 239 -14.35 -2.14 -10.13
N GLY A 240 -13.51 -2.10 -11.17
CA GLY A 240 -13.47 -0.99 -12.13
C GLY A 240 -12.86 0.31 -11.57
N ARG A 241 -12.12 0.21 -10.47
CA ARG A 241 -11.29 1.29 -9.94
C ARG A 241 -9.84 0.86 -9.91
N ASP A 242 -8.99 1.76 -10.35
CA ASP A 242 -7.55 1.63 -10.22
C ASP A 242 -7.10 2.47 -9.01
N LEU A 243 -6.32 1.84 -8.14
CA LEU A 243 -5.75 2.39 -6.93
C LEU A 243 -4.26 2.60 -7.19
N TYR A 244 -3.85 3.85 -7.09
CA TYR A 244 -2.51 4.32 -7.37
C TYR A 244 -1.83 4.75 -6.09
N PHE A 245 -0.55 4.46 -5.93
CA PHE A 245 0.27 4.91 -4.81
C PHE A 245 1.33 5.88 -5.32
N SER A 246 1.47 7.03 -4.65
CA SER A 246 2.51 7.99 -4.97
C SER A 246 3.88 7.40 -4.64
N PHE A 247 4.82 7.58 -5.56
CA PHE A 247 6.22 7.25 -5.30
C PHE A 247 6.87 8.15 -4.24
N GLY A 248 6.44 9.41 -4.11
CA GLY A 248 7.10 10.39 -3.25
C GLY A 248 6.50 10.48 -1.86
N THR A 249 5.18 10.59 -1.78
CA THR A 249 4.44 10.83 -0.53
C THR A 249 3.83 9.57 0.06
N GLY A 250 3.74 8.48 -0.70
CA GLY A 250 3.00 7.28 -0.32
C GLY A 250 1.48 7.50 -0.26
N HIS A 251 0.99 8.64 -0.75
CA HIS A 251 -0.44 8.93 -0.82
C HIS A 251 -1.13 8.00 -1.83
N GLU A 252 -2.33 7.55 -1.46
CA GLU A 252 -3.16 6.74 -2.33
C GLU A 252 -4.14 7.61 -3.11
N LEU A 253 -4.39 7.24 -4.35
CA LEU A 253 -5.39 7.84 -5.21
C LEU A 253 -6.24 6.75 -5.86
N ALA A 254 -7.53 6.76 -5.54
CA ALA A 254 -8.52 5.90 -6.21
C ALA A 254 -9.13 6.64 -7.39
N ARG A 255 -9.07 6.05 -8.58
CA ARG A 255 -9.73 6.58 -9.78
C ARG A 255 -10.76 5.60 -10.30
N ARG A 256 -11.94 6.12 -10.64
CA ARG A 256 -12.98 5.35 -11.35
C ARG A 256 -12.67 5.37 -12.84
N GLY A 257 -12.80 4.22 -13.48
CA GLY A 257 -12.44 4.05 -14.88
C GLY A 257 -10.96 3.80 -15.06
N ASP A 258 -10.64 3.25 -16.21
CA ASP A 258 -9.30 2.97 -16.70
C ASP A 258 -8.63 4.32 -17.02
N VAL A 259 -8.09 5.02 -16.00
CA VAL A 259 -7.28 6.26 -16.19
C VAL A 259 -6.13 5.98 -17.13
N VAL A 260 -5.54 4.82 -16.90
CA VAL A 260 -4.77 4.10 -17.88
C VAL A 260 -5.81 3.36 -18.69
N LYS A 261 -6.19 3.87 -19.88
CA LYS A 261 -6.97 3.08 -20.85
C LYS A 261 -6.42 1.66 -20.76
N ARG A 262 -7.25 0.64 -20.52
CA ARG A 262 -6.84 -0.76 -20.70
C ARG A 262 -6.08 -0.76 -21.99
N ALA A 263 -4.77 -0.95 -21.88
CA ALA A 263 -3.90 -0.62 -22.97
C ALA A 263 -4.42 -1.42 -24.15
N HIS A 264 -4.76 -0.75 -25.24
CA HIS A 264 -5.37 -1.38 -26.40
C HIS A 264 -4.66 -2.71 -26.64
N GLU A 265 -5.41 -3.81 -26.74
CA GLU A 265 -4.91 -4.99 -27.47
C GLU A 265 -4.32 -4.40 -28.74
N VAL A 266 -3.00 -4.48 -28.92
CA VAL A 266 -2.30 -3.77 -29.98
C VAL A 266 -3.02 -4.09 -31.29
N PRO A 267 -3.79 -3.16 -31.88
CA PRO A 267 -4.42 -3.42 -33.15
C PRO A 267 -3.31 -3.16 -34.17
N VAL A 268 -2.89 -4.20 -34.86
CA VAL A 268 -2.30 -4.02 -36.18
C VAL A 268 -3.32 -3.21 -37.01
N ALA A 269 -2.88 -2.05 -37.49
CA ALA A 269 -3.53 -1.16 -38.46
C ALA A 269 -4.68 -0.21 -38.01
N LEU A 270 -4.41 1.09 -38.20
CA LEU A 270 -5.25 2.20 -38.73
C LEU A 270 -6.75 2.34 -38.35
N GLY A 271 -7.12 3.52 -37.81
CA GLY A 271 -8.42 4.17 -38.06
C GLY A 271 -9.17 4.80 -36.85
N MET A 272 -9.17 6.16 -36.78
CA MET A 272 -10.24 7.14 -36.36
C MET A 272 -11.37 6.70 -35.38
N THR A 273 -11.89 7.42 -34.37
CA THR A 273 -11.88 8.83 -33.86
C THR A 273 -12.49 8.84 -32.41
N ALA A 274 -12.21 9.88 -31.60
CA ALA A 274 -12.78 10.16 -30.24
C ALA A 274 -13.97 11.17 -30.30
N PRO A 275 -14.56 11.78 -29.21
CA PRO A 275 -14.47 11.64 -27.73
C PRO A 275 -15.88 11.68 -27.00
N SER A 276 -16.03 11.68 -25.67
CA SER A 276 -16.06 12.89 -24.80
C SER A 276 -16.26 12.57 -23.30
N ALA A 277 -15.78 13.49 -22.46
CA ALA A 277 -15.77 13.45 -21.00
C ALA A 277 -16.77 14.45 -20.40
N THR A 278 -17.43 14.10 -19.29
CA THR A 278 -17.94 15.06 -18.29
C THR A 278 -18.37 14.38 -16.97
N ALA A 279 -18.39 15.18 -15.89
CA ALA A 279 -18.88 14.91 -14.52
C ALA A 279 -17.85 14.57 -13.43
N ALA A 280 -17.21 15.66 -13.01
CA ALA A 280 -16.59 16.02 -11.74
C ALA A 280 -17.12 15.43 -10.40
N ARG A 281 -16.15 15.34 -9.46
CA ARG A 281 -16.16 15.78 -8.03
C ARG A 281 -17.16 15.20 -7.02
N ALA A 282 -16.60 14.46 -6.06
CA ALA A 282 -16.75 14.49 -4.58
C ALA A 282 -16.21 13.14 -4.07
N THR A 283 -15.26 12.97 -3.15
CA THR A 283 -15.14 13.43 -1.76
C THR A 283 -13.73 13.07 -1.25
N LEU A 284 -13.05 14.00 -0.57
CA LEU A 284 -11.76 13.80 0.12
C LEU A 284 -11.94 12.84 1.31
N GLY A 285 -11.04 11.87 1.47
CA GLY A 285 -11.07 10.88 2.55
C GLY A 285 -10.01 11.18 3.62
N TRP A 286 -10.44 11.32 4.86
CA TRP A 286 -9.59 11.36 6.06
C TRP A 286 -8.84 10.02 6.25
N ARG A 287 -7.56 10.07 6.66
CA ARG A 287 -6.75 8.89 7.04
C ARG A 287 -6.33 8.98 8.50
N ALA A 288 -6.45 7.86 9.22
CA ALA A 288 -6.01 7.77 10.60
C ALA A 288 -4.48 7.72 10.68
N SER A 289 -3.92 8.52 11.56
CA SER A 289 -2.52 8.55 11.99
C SER A 289 -2.39 7.97 13.40
N TRP A 290 -1.16 7.84 13.90
CA TRP A 290 -0.91 7.40 15.29
C TRP A 290 -1.55 8.32 16.33
N ALA A 291 -1.69 9.62 16.02
CA ALA A 291 -2.35 10.59 16.90
C ALA A 291 -3.86 10.33 17.04
N ASP A 292 -4.45 9.58 16.09
CA ASP A 292 -5.88 9.26 16.08
C ASP A 292 -6.21 7.97 16.82
N LEU A 293 -5.20 7.21 17.26
CA LEU A 293 -5.43 5.96 17.97
C LEU A 293 -6.08 6.19 19.33
N ALA A 294 -7.07 5.34 19.64
CA ALA A 294 -7.67 5.35 20.94
C ALA A 294 -6.63 5.02 22.03
N PRO A 295 -6.60 5.78 23.14
CA PRO A 295 -5.74 5.46 24.28
C PRO A 295 -5.91 4.01 24.72
N ARG A 296 -4.82 3.37 25.18
CA ARG A 296 -4.88 1.99 25.68
C ARG A 296 -5.89 1.84 26.82
N SER A 297 -5.97 2.83 27.72
CA SER A 297 -6.93 2.86 28.82
C SER A 297 -8.38 2.86 28.34
N ALA A 298 -8.71 3.65 27.31
CA ALA A 298 -10.03 3.68 26.70
C ALA A 298 -10.37 2.32 26.04
N ARG A 299 -9.43 1.72 25.32
CA ARG A 299 -9.63 0.38 24.73
C ARG A 299 -9.83 -0.71 25.78
N LEU A 300 -9.08 -0.67 26.88
CA LEU A 300 -9.21 -1.64 27.97
C LEU A 300 -10.56 -1.49 28.67
N LEU A 301 -10.92 -0.26 29.04
CA LEU A 301 -12.18 0.03 29.72
C LEU A 301 -13.40 -0.33 28.86
N ALA A 302 -13.34 -0.13 27.53
CA ALA A 302 -14.40 -0.56 26.62
C ALA A 302 -14.61 -2.08 26.70
N ARG A 303 -13.53 -2.85 26.80
CA ARG A 303 -13.63 -4.31 26.95
C ARG A 303 -14.14 -4.72 28.32
N LEU A 304 -13.70 -4.07 29.39
CA LEU A 304 -14.22 -4.35 30.73
C LEU A 304 -15.74 -4.14 30.79
N VAL A 305 -16.24 -3.05 30.19
CA VAL A 305 -17.69 -2.78 30.10
C VAL A 305 -18.39 -3.88 29.30
N ASP A 306 -17.88 -4.24 28.12
CA ASP A 306 -18.48 -5.27 27.28
C ASP A 306 -18.47 -6.66 27.95
N THR A 307 -17.40 -6.99 28.67
CA THR A 307 -17.29 -8.24 29.43
C THR A 307 -18.27 -8.25 30.60
N ALA A 308 -18.39 -7.17 31.36
CA ALA A 308 -19.35 -7.07 32.47
C ALA A 308 -20.80 -7.26 31.99
N LEU A 309 -21.15 -6.67 30.84
CA LEU A 309 -22.47 -6.82 30.23
C LEU A 309 -22.72 -8.26 29.75
N ALA A 310 -21.73 -8.90 29.12
CA ALA A 310 -21.82 -10.30 28.72
C ALA A 310 -21.99 -11.24 29.93
N THR A 311 -21.28 -10.99 31.03
CA THR A 311 -21.41 -11.73 32.29
C THR A 311 -22.79 -11.53 32.92
N ALA A 312 -23.31 -10.30 32.93
CA ALA A 312 -24.66 -10.02 33.42
C ALA A 312 -25.73 -10.76 32.59
N ALA A 313 -25.59 -10.77 31.25
CA ALA A 313 -26.49 -11.52 30.37
C ALA A 313 -26.43 -13.04 30.63
N ALA A 314 -25.25 -13.59 30.88
CA ALA A 314 -25.08 -15.00 31.27
C ALA A 314 -25.78 -15.31 32.60
N ALA A 315 -25.61 -14.45 33.61
CA ALA A 315 -26.23 -14.62 34.93
C ALA A 315 -27.76 -14.57 34.86
N ILE A 316 -28.33 -13.69 34.03
CA ILE A 316 -29.77 -13.63 33.77
C ILE A 316 -30.25 -14.93 33.11
N GLY A 317 -29.53 -15.42 32.09
CA GLY A 317 -29.84 -16.68 31.42
C GLY A 317 -29.83 -17.89 32.37
N TRP A 318 -28.83 -17.94 33.26
CA TRP A 318 -28.75 -18.94 34.33
C TRP A 318 -29.95 -18.86 35.30
N ALA A 319 -30.29 -17.66 35.77
CA ALA A 319 -31.41 -17.45 36.69
C ALA A 319 -32.76 -17.86 36.07
N ILE A 320 -32.99 -17.54 34.80
CA ILE A 320 -34.21 -17.94 34.06
C ILE A 320 -34.28 -19.47 33.94
N ALA A 321 -33.18 -20.13 33.59
CA ALA A 321 -33.15 -21.58 33.48
C ALA A 321 -33.39 -22.29 34.82
N GLY A 322 -32.85 -21.73 35.91
CA GLY A 322 -33.12 -22.20 37.28
C GLY A 322 -34.60 -22.06 37.64
N ALA A 323 -35.22 -20.92 37.33
CA ALA A 323 -36.65 -20.69 37.59
C ALA A 323 -37.57 -21.63 36.78
N LEU A 324 -37.15 -22.03 35.59
CA LEU A 324 -37.90 -22.94 34.70
C LEU A 324 -37.62 -24.43 34.97
N GLY A 325 -36.77 -24.77 35.93
CA GLY A 325 -36.42 -26.17 36.24
C GLY A 325 -35.69 -26.88 35.09
N ALA A 326 -34.91 -26.15 34.28
CA ALA A 326 -34.23 -26.72 33.14
C ALA A 326 -33.20 -27.80 33.57
N PRO A 327 -33.08 -28.91 32.81
CA PRO A 327 -32.04 -29.91 33.06
C PRO A 327 -30.64 -29.31 32.84
N GLY A 328 -29.60 -29.95 33.39
CA GLY A 328 -28.23 -29.37 33.43
C GLY A 328 -27.69 -28.84 32.09
N TRP A 329 -28.01 -29.50 30.96
CA TRP A 329 -27.64 -29.01 29.62
C TRP A 329 -28.45 -27.79 29.18
N GLY A 330 -29.73 -27.70 29.57
CA GLY A 330 -30.60 -26.54 29.33
C GLY A 330 -30.12 -25.32 30.11
N THR A 331 -29.67 -25.51 31.35
CA THR A 331 -29.06 -24.45 32.17
C THR A 331 -27.73 -23.98 31.59
N ALA A 332 -26.87 -24.91 31.15
CA ALA A 332 -25.62 -24.57 30.48
C ALA A 332 -25.85 -23.79 29.18
N ALA A 333 -26.79 -24.23 28.34
CA ALA A 333 -27.16 -23.54 27.11
C ALA A 333 -27.75 -22.15 27.37
N ALA A 334 -28.70 -22.04 28.31
CA ALA A 334 -29.32 -20.77 28.67
C ALA A 334 -28.34 -19.75 29.27
N THR A 335 -27.26 -20.22 29.90
CA THR A 335 -26.18 -19.36 30.41
C THR A 335 -25.22 -18.92 29.29
N ALA A 336 -24.84 -19.85 28.41
CA ALA A 336 -23.84 -19.62 27.38
C ALA A 336 -24.37 -18.81 26.18
N LEU A 337 -25.61 -19.08 25.75
CA LEU A 337 -26.19 -18.48 24.54
C LEU A 337 -26.26 -16.94 24.60
N PRO A 338 -26.74 -16.31 25.69
CA PRO A 338 -26.79 -14.85 25.80
C PRO A 338 -25.40 -14.21 25.73
N ALA A 339 -24.40 -14.83 26.37
CA ALA A 339 -23.03 -14.33 26.38
C ALA A 339 -22.35 -14.45 25.01
N LEU A 340 -22.61 -15.55 24.29
CA LEU A 340 -22.14 -15.77 22.92
C LEU A 340 -22.78 -14.82 21.91
N LEU A 341 -24.07 -14.53 22.09
CA LEU A 341 -24.84 -13.68 21.17
C LEU A 341 -24.71 -12.19 21.49
N TYR A 342 -24.21 -11.82 22.67
CA TYR A 342 -24.06 -10.42 23.07
C TYR A 342 -23.27 -9.60 22.05
N GLU A 343 -22.03 -9.99 21.70
CA GLU A 343 -21.20 -9.20 20.79
C GLU A 343 -21.77 -9.16 19.36
N PRO A 344 -22.29 -10.26 18.76
CA PRO A 344 -23.00 -10.22 17.49
C PRO A 344 -24.23 -9.29 17.48
N ILE A 345 -25.06 -9.33 18.52
CA ILE A 345 -26.25 -8.49 18.65
C ILE A 345 -25.85 -7.02 18.83
N ALA A 346 -24.91 -6.75 19.74
CA ALA A 346 -24.40 -5.40 19.99
C ALA A 346 -23.75 -4.79 18.74
N THR A 347 -22.98 -5.57 17.99
CA THR A 347 -22.33 -5.10 16.75
C THR A 347 -23.31 -4.93 15.58
N TYR A 348 -24.46 -5.60 15.57
CA TYR A 348 -25.54 -5.33 14.62
C TYR A 348 -26.07 -3.89 14.76
N GLY A 349 -26.07 -3.35 15.99
CA GLY A 349 -26.35 -1.95 16.29
C GLY A 349 -25.25 -0.95 15.89
N GLY A 350 -24.11 -1.44 15.36
CA GLY A 350 -23.01 -0.63 14.83
C GLY A 350 -21.72 -0.72 15.67
N LEU A 351 -21.80 -0.55 16.99
CA LEU A 351 -20.66 -0.71 17.90
C LEU A 351 -21.12 -1.33 19.22
N SER A 352 -20.19 -1.93 19.96
CA SER A 352 -20.49 -2.42 21.30
C SER A 352 -20.74 -1.25 22.28
N PRO A 353 -21.58 -1.44 23.32
CA PRO A 353 -21.83 -0.45 24.37
C PRO A 353 -20.57 0.16 24.96
N GLY A 354 -19.54 -0.63 25.26
CA GLY A 354 -18.27 -0.11 25.79
C GLY A 354 -17.56 0.83 24.81
N LYS A 355 -17.60 0.52 23.52
CA LYS A 355 -17.03 1.38 22.45
C LYS A 355 -17.83 2.66 22.25
N HIS A 356 -19.15 2.58 22.34
CA HIS A 356 -20.03 3.75 22.33
C HIS A 356 -19.76 4.68 23.52
N LEU A 357 -19.71 4.12 24.73
CA LEU A 357 -19.47 4.86 25.97
C LEU A 357 -18.15 5.63 25.91
N LEU A 358 -17.10 4.97 25.40
CA LEU A 358 -15.75 5.56 25.34
C LEU A 358 -15.45 6.30 24.05
N ARG A 359 -16.45 6.42 23.16
CA ARG A 359 -16.33 7.12 21.87
C ARG A 359 -15.14 6.64 21.06
N ILE A 360 -14.89 5.34 21.05
CA ILE A 360 -13.85 4.72 20.21
C ILE A 360 -14.50 3.92 19.10
N GLU A 361 -13.89 3.89 17.92
CA GLU A 361 -14.44 3.14 16.81
C GLU A 361 -13.38 2.34 16.06
N PRO A 362 -13.71 1.13 15.59
CA PRO A 362 -12.85 0.40 14.72
C PRO A 362 -12.96 0.88 13.27
N ILE A 363 -11.81 1.06 12.65
CA ILE A 363 -11.68 1.38 11.24
C ILE A 363 -10.82 0.34 10.52
N SER A 364 -10.99 0.23 9.22
CA SER A 364 -10.08 -0.57 8.39
C SER A 364 -8.71 0.09 8.33
N ILE A 365 -7.64 -0.69 8.50
CA ILE A 365 -6.27 -0.19 8.30
C ILE A 365 -6.02 0.22 6.86
N TRP A 366 -6.73 -0.40 5.92
CA TRP A 366 -6.50 -0.22 4.50
C TRP A 366 -7.19 1.04 3.98
N THR A 367 -8.44 1.25 4.37
CA THR A 367 -9.25 2.34 3.82
C THR A 367 -9.42 3.51 4.77
N SER A 368 -9.00 3.39 6.04
CA SER A 368 -9.29 4.37 7.11
C SER A 368 -10.78 4.73 7.26
N THR A 369 -11.67 3.86 6.79
CA THR A 369 -13.12 4.03 6.94
C THR A 369 -13.64 3.15 8.08
N ALA A 370 -14.77 3.56 8.67
CA ALA A 370 -15.54 2.67 9.55
C ALA A 370 -15.76 1.30 8.87
N LEU A 371 -15.68 0.26 9.68
CA LEU A 371 -15.96 -1.09 9.23
C LEU A 371 -17.43 -1.23 8.82
N GLY A 372 -17.68 -1.97 7.74
CA GLY A 372 -19.04 -2.32 7.36
C GLY A 372 -19.66 -3.32 8.34
N ARG A 373 -20.98 -3.47 8.30
CA ARG A 373 -21.73 -4.43 9.16
C ARG A 373 -21.19 -5.86 9.05
N ALA A 374 -20.81 -6.29 7.85
CA ALA A 374 -20.25 -7.62 7.62
C ALA A 374 -18.89 -7.81 8.33
N ASP A 375 -18.04 -6.79 8.35
CA ASP A 375 -16.73 -6.85 9.01
C ASP A 375 -16.86 -6.77 10.53
N LEU A 376 -17.82 -5.98 11.02
CA LEU A 376 -18.18 -5.92 12.44
C LEU A 376 -18.74 -7.26 12.93
N LEU A 377 -19.61 -7.91 12.16
CA LEU A 377 -20.15 -9.23 12.49
C LEU A 377 -19.05 -10.30 12.46
N ARG A 378 -18.16 -10.29 11.46
CA ARG A 378 -16.98 -11.18 11.42
C ARG A 378 -16.13 -11.02 12.68
N ARG A 379 -15.88 -9.78 13.10
CA ARG A 379 -15.16 -9.47 14.34
C ARG A 379 -15.85 -10.09 15.56
N ALA A 380 -17.16 -9.96 15.68
CA ALA A 380 -17.92 -10.52 16.78
C ALA A 380 -17.91 -12.05 16.81
N ILE A 381 -18.04 -12.70 15.65
CA ILE A 381 -17.99 -14.17 15.55
C ILE A 381 -16.63 -14.72 16.00
N PHE A 382 -15.52 -14.04 15.67
CA PHE A 382 -14.20 -14.46 16.13
C PHE A 382 -13.96 -14.26 17.63
N ALA A 383 -14.74 -13.39 18.27
CA ALA A 383 -14.65 -13.13 19.70
C ALA A 383 -15.51 -14.10 20.52
N ALA A 384 -16.64 -14.57 19.99
CA ALA A 384 -17.58 -15.43 20.70
C ALA A 384 -16.96 -16.70 21.35
N PRO A 385 -16.07 -17.48 20.68
CA PRO A 385 -15.45 -18.65 21.30
C PRO A 385 -14.60 -18.34 22.54
N GLN A 386 -14.14 -17.10 22.69
CA GLN A 386 -13.29 -16.68 23.80
C GLN A 386 -14.08 -16.58 25.11
N VAL A 387 -15.38 -16.32 25.02
CA VAL A 387 -16.28 -16.24 26.19
C VAL A 387 -16.44 -17.61 26.85
N LEU A 388 -16.36 -18.69 26.07
CA LEU A 388 -16.49 -20.06 26.57
C LEU A 388 -15.19 -20.66 27.10
N LEU A 389 -14.05 -20.02 26.79
CA LEU A 389 -12.72 -20.56 27.07
C LEU A 389 -11.89 -19.46 27.74
N PRO A 390 -11.91 -19.37 29.09
CA PRO A 390 -11.21 -18.31 29.84
C PRO A 390 -9.73 -18.10 29.46
N PRO A 391 -8.93 -19.14 29.14
CA PRO A 391 -7.56 -18.94 28.64
C PRO A 391 -7.49 -18.16 27.32
N LEU A 392 -8.46 -18.33 26.41
CA LEU A 392 -8.54 -17.58 25.16
C LEU A 392 -8.94 -16.11 25.40
N ALA A 393 -9.78 -15.84 26.40
CA ALA A 393 -10.10 -14.47 26.80
C ALA A 393 -8.85 -13.74 27.33
N ILE A 394 -8.05 -14.41 28.17
CA ILE A 394 -6.77 -13.86 28.68
C ILE A 394 -5.79 -13.63 27.52
N TYR A 395 -5.62 -14.60 26.62
CA TYR A 395 -4.76 -14.46 25.44
C TYR A 395 -5.20 -13.28 24.54
N ASN A 396 -6.52 -13.10 24.35
CA ASN A 396 -7.05 -12.00 23.57
C ASN A 396 -6.83 -10.64 24.23
N LEU A 397 -6.95 -10.55 25.56
CA LEU A 397 -6.66 -9.34 26.34
C LEU A 397 -5.15 -9.03 26.39
N ALA A 398 -4.30 -10.04 26.46
CA ALA A 398 -2.84 -9.87 26.39
C ALA A 398 -2.42 -9.24 25.05
N TRP A 399 -3.20 -9.41 23.98
CA TRP A 399 -2.96 -8.75 22.70
C TRP A 399 -3.05 -7.22 22.78
N LEU A 400 -3.82 -6.67 23.72
CA LEU A 400 -3.95 -5.24 24.00
C LEU A 400 -2.64 -4.67 24.57
N LEU A 401 -1.83 -5.51 25.22
CA LEU A 401 -0.49 -5.16 25.71
C LEU A 401 0.55 -5.21 24.60
N TRP A 402 0.37 -6.10 23.62
CA TRP A 402 1.34 -6.35 22.55
C TRP A 402 1.23 -5.39 21.35
N ASP A 403 0.02 -5.05 20.91
CA ASP A 403 -0.21 -4.22 19.71
C ASP A 403 -0.85 -2.85 20.08
N PRO A 404 -0.10 -1.74 20.02
CA PRO A 404 -0.62 -0.42 20.39
C PRO A 404 -1.71 0.10 19.47
N ALA A 405 -1.94 -0.46 18.28
CA ALA A 405 -2.98 0.00 17.35
C ALA A 405 -4.27 -0.84 17.42
N ARG A 406 -4.20 -2.05 17.98
CA ARG A 406 -5.30 -3.01 18.03
C ARG A 406 -5.81 -3.22 19.45
N GLN A 407 -7.07 -3.59 19.57
CA GLN A 407 -7.68 -3.87 20.87
C GLN A 407 -7.64 -5.37 21.19
N CYS A 408 -7.60 -6.23 20.18
CA CYS A 408 -7.77 -7.67 20.33
C CYS A 408 -7.29 -8.45 19.10
N TRP A 409 -7.11 -9.76 19.24
CA TRP A 409 -6.63 -10.65 18.19
C TRP A 409 -7.53 -10.66 16.94
N HIS A 410 -8.85 -10.52 17.09
CA HIS A 410 -9.75 -10.45 15.95
C HIS A 410 -9.65 -9.15 15.14
N ASP A 411 -9.07 -8.09 15.70
CA ASP A 411 -8.75 -6.87 14.95
C ASP A 411 -7.65 -7.15 13.92
N ARG A 412 -6.69 -8.03 14.26
CA ARG A 412 -5.67 -8.51 13.34
C ARG A 412 -6.27 -9.33 12.21
N ARG A 413 -7.17 -10.27 12.52
CA ARG A 413 -7.88 -11.11 11.54
C ARG A 413 -8.72 -10.29 10.55
N THR A 414 -9.21 -9.13 10.99
CA THR A 414 -10.07 -8.25 10.18
C THR A 414 -9.36 -7.00 9.68
N HIS A 415 -8.04 -6.94 9.82
CA HIS A 415 -7.22 -5.80 9.41
C HIS A 415 -7.82 -4.46 9.83
N SER A 416 -8.08 -4.32 11.12
CA SER A 416 -8.66 -3.12 11.71
C SER A 416 -7.82 -2.59 12.87
N ILE A 417 -7.96 -1.31 13.13
CA ILE A 417 -7.40 -0.58 14.28
C ILE A 417 -8.52 0.19 14.97
N VAL A 418 -8.28 0.64 16.19
CA VAL A 418 -9.28 1.37 16.98
C VAL A 418 -8.81 2.80 17.21
N ILE A 419 -9.61 3.75 16.75
CA ILE A 419 -9.36 5.19 16.82
C ILE A 419 -10.27 5.87 17.84
N ASP A 420 -9.87 7.04 18.31
CA ASP A 420 -10.79 7.96 18.98
C ASP A 420 -11.75 8.55 17.93
N ARG A 421 -13.05 8.43 18.17
CA ARG A 421 -14.08 8.90 17.23
C ARG A 421 -14.08 10.43 17.07
N ARG A 422 -13.52 11.16 18.04
CA ARG A 422 -13.42 12.63 18.02
C ARG A 422 -12.47 13.15 16.95
N THR A 423 -11.51 12.34 16.52
CA THR A 423 -10.49 12.78 15.56
C THR A 423 -10.92 12.64 14.10
N ARG A 424 -12.04 11.95 13.85
CA ARG A 424 -12.58 11.76 12.50
C ARG A 424 -13.41 12.98 12.08
N SER A 425 -12.87 13.77 11.15
CA SER A 425 -13.58 14.91 10.55
C SER A 425 -14.82 14.44 9.78
N GLY A 426 -16.01 14.88 10.21
CA GLY A 426 -17.29 14.62 9.51
C GLY A 426 -18.35 13.87 10.32
N HIS A 427 -18.03 13.35 11.50
CA HIS A 427 -19.02 12.79 12.43
C HIS A 427 -19.55 13.91 13.33
N LYS A 428 -20.64 14.59 12.93
CA LYS A 428 -21.41 15.40 13.88
C LYS A 428 -22.08 14.44 14.87
N GLY A 429 -21.82 14.69 16.16
CA GLY A 429 -22.23 13.83 17.27
C GLY A 429 -23.72 13.65 17.42
#